data_AF-A0A918TQ23-F1
#
_entry.id   AF-A0A918TQ23-F1
#
_cell.length_a   1.000
_cell.length_b   1.000
_cell.length_c   1.000
_cell.angle_alpha   90.00
_cell.angle_beta   90.00
_cell.angle_gamma   90.00
#
_symmetry.space_group_name_H-M   'P 1'
#
loop_
_entity.id
_entity.type
_entity.pdbx_description
1 polymer ?
#
loop_
_entity_poly.entity_id
_entity_poly.type
_entity_poly.pdbx_seq_one_letter_code
_entity_poly.pdbx_strand_id
1 'polypeptide(L)'
;MIYLAFFLVALVTLLGLTAMILRIGRALGECPSKGRAARAASITIATGFVAIGLGGVSIIAAGLAMADAGGAAALFAVGLACVTLGLGFTHAVTLLRETVSAAPVPMEPVLAGV
;
A
#
# COMPACT_ATOMS: atom_id res chain seq x y z
N MET A 1 -13.75 10.46 -22.32
CA MET A 1 -13.81 11.14 -21.00
C MET A 1 -13.92 10.16 -19.84
N ILE A 2 -14.77 9.13 -19.92
CA ILE A 2 -14.99 8.16 -18.83
C ILE A 2 -13.71 7.42 -18.39
N TYR A 3 -12.81 7.08 -19.31
CA TYR A 3 -11.53 6.41 -19.01
C TYR A 3 -10.60 7.26 -18.14
N LEU A 4 -10.59 8.58 -18.37
CA LEU A 4 -9.77 9.53 -17.60
C LEU A 4 -10.32 9.65 -16.17
N ALA A 5 -11.64 9.63 -16.01
CA ALA A 5 -12.29 9.59 -14.70
C ALA A 5 -11.96 8.29 -13.94
N PHE A 6 -12.00 7.12 -14.61
CA PHE A 6 -11.56 5.84 -14.02
C PHE A 6 -10.13 5.94 -13.50
N PHE A 7 -9.21 6.41 -14.34
CA PHE A 7 -7.80 6.49 -14.01
C PHE A 7 -7.54 7.45 -12.83
N LEU A 8 -8.23 8.59 -12.80
CA LEU A 8 -8.17 9.55 -11.70
C LEU A 8 -8.67 8.95 -10.38
N VAL A 9 -9.83 8.30 -10.38
CA VAL A 9 -10.40 7.68 -9.17
C VAL A 9 -9.47 6.59 -8.64
N ALA A 10 -8.94 5.75 -9.52
CA ALA A 10 -8.01 4.69 -9.16
C ALA A 10 -6.69 5.25 -8.59
N LEU A 11 -6.13 6.31 -9.20
CA LEU A 11 -4.93 6.98 -8.70
C LEU A 11 -5.15 7.62 -7.33
N VAL A 12 -6.26 8.33 -7.14
CA VAL A 12 -6.58 8.96 -5.85
C VAL A 12 -6.73 7.89 -4.76
N THR A 13 -7.38 6.78 -5.09
CA THR A 13 -7.54 5.65 -4.17
C THR A 13 -6.19 5.02 -3.82
N LEU A 14 -5.35 4.77 -4.82
CA LEU A 14 -4.00 4.22 -4.64
C LEU A 14 -3.13 5.13 -3.75
N LEU A 15 -3.12 6.43 -4.03
CA LEU A 15 -2.36 7.43 -3.26
C LEU A 15 -2.90 7.54 -1.83
N GLY A 16 -4.22 7.54 -1.65
CA GLY A 16 -4.84 7.58 -0.33
C GLY A 16 -4.47 6.37 0.54
N LEU A 17 -4.54 5.17 -0.03
CA LEU A 17 -4.14 3.93 0.66
C LEU A 17 -2.64 3.92 0.96
N THR A 18 -1.80 4.36 0.01
CA THR A 18 -0.35 4.48 0.21
C THR A 18 -0.02 5.45 1.35
N ALA A 19 -0.69 6.61 1.39
CA ALA A 19 -0.52 7.58 2.46
C ALA A 19 -0.91 7.00 3.82
N MET A 20 -1.95 6.15 3.87
CA MET A 20 -2.32 5.42 5.08
C MET A 20 -1.26 4.41 5.51
N ILE A 21 -0.66 3.63 4.59
CA ILE A 21 0.45 2.71 4.91
C ILE A 21 1.61 3.49 5.56
N LEU A 22 2.00 4.62 4.97
CA LEU A 22 3.08 5.45 5.49
C LEU A 22 2.73 6.09 6.85
N ARG A 23 1.47 6.48 7.06
CA ARG A 23 1.01 6.97 8.37
C ARG A 23 1.09 5.89 9.45
N ILE A 24 0.67 4.66 9.15
CA ILE A 24 0.79 3.53 10.08
C ILE A 24 2.27 3.26 10.38
N GLY A 25 3.13 3.28 9.35
CA GLY A 25 4.57 3.14 9.52
C GLY A 25 5.20 4.21 10.42
N ARG A 26 4.75 5.47 10.31
CA ARG A 26 5.18 6.56 11.20
C ARG A 26 4.72 6.34 12.64
N ALA A 27 3.46 5.96 12.84
CA ALA A 27 2.91 5.69 14.18
C ALA A 27 3.64 4.53 14.87
N LEU A 28 3.97 3.45 14.14
CA LEU A 28 4.79 2.35 14.67
C LEU A 28 6.27 2.74 14.84
N GLY A 29 6.73 3.76 14.12
CA GLY A 29 8.08 4.30 14.16
C GLY A 29 8.43 5.04 15.45
N GLU A 30 7.44 5.48 16.23
CA GLU A 30 7.66 6.20 17.50
C GLU A 30 8.13 5.27 18.64
N CYS A 31 8.05 3.95 18.45
CA CYS A 31 8.58 2.99 19.42
C CYS A 31 10.13 3.01 19.46
N PRO A 32 10.76 3.31 20.61
CA PRO A 32 12.22 3.47 20.70
C PRO A 32 13.00 2.18 20.38
N SER A 33 12.41 1.01 20.66
CA SER A 33 13.05 -0.28 20.43
C SER A 33 12.96 -0.79 18.98
N LYS A 34 11.85 -0.52 18.29
CA LYS A 34 11.52 -1.12 16.98
C LYS A 34 11.28 -0.11 15.85
N GLY A 35 11.40 1.17 16.14
CA GLY A 35 10.97 2.26 15.25
C GLY A 35 11.75 2.33 13.93
N ARG A 36 13.05 2.02 13.94
CA ARG A 36 13.87 2.00 12.71
C ARG A 36 13.43 0.89 11.76
N ALA A 37 13.12 -0.30 12.28
CA ALA A 37 12.61 -1.41 11.49
C ALA A 37 11.22 -1.11 10.93
N ALA A 38 10.33 -0.52 11.74
CA ALA A 38 8.98 -0.11 11.31
C ALA A 38 9.02 0.90 10.16
N ARG A 39 9.90 1.91 10.24
CA ARG A 39 10.02 2.94 9.21
C ARG A 39 10.57 2.36 7.91
N ALA A 40 11.63 1.55 7.98
CA ALA A 40 12.21 0.90 6.80
C ALA A 40 11.19 -0.03 6.11
N ALA A 41 10.51 -0.88 6.87
CA ALA A 41 9.48 -1.78 6.34
C ALA A 41 8.33 -1.00 5.68
N SER A 42 7.87 0.08 6.30
CA SER A 42 6.77 0.90 5.75
C SER A 42 7.07 1.50 4.39
N ILE A 43 8.29 1.97 4.17
CA ILE A 43 8.71 2.57 2.89
C ILE A 43 8.78 1.50 1.81
N THR A 44 9.39 0.35 2.11
CA THR A 44 9.49 -0.77 1.15
C THR A 44 8.11 -1.29 0.76
N ILE A 45 7.24 -1.52 1.73
CA ILE A 45 5.87 -2.01 1.49
C ILE A 45 5.05 -0.99 0.69
N ALA A 46 5.12 0.30 1.06
CA ALA A 46 4.43 1.36 0.33
C ALA A 46 4.92 1.47 -1.13
N THR A 47 6.24 1.34 -1.34
CA THR A 47 6.84 1.39 -2.69
C THR A 47 6.34 0.23 -3.55
N GLY A 48 6.32 -0.99 -3.01
CA GLY A 48 5.79 -2.17 -3.69
C GLY A 48 4.30 -2.02 -4.01
N PHE A 49 3.50 -1.53 -3.05
CA PHE A 49 2.07 -1.30 -3.24
C PHE A 49 1.79 -0.28 -4.36
N VAL A 50 2.53 0.83 -4.42
CA VAL A 50 2.41 1.82 -5.51
C VAL A 50 2.81 1.22 -6.85
N ALA A 51 3.95 0.52 -6.92
CA ALA A 51 4.43 -0.07 -8.17
C ALA A 51 3.43 -1.08 -8.75
N ILE A 52 2.94 -2.00 -7.92
CA ILE A 52 1.96 -3.02 -8.33
C ILE A 52 0.60 -2.37 -8.64
N GLY A 53 0.14 -1.46 -7.77
CA GLY A 53 -1.13 -0.77 -7.94
C GLY A 53 -1.20 0.07 -9.21
N LEU A 54 -0.15 0.83 -9.53
CA LEU A 54 -0.04 1.56 -10.80
C LEU A 54 -0.09 0.63 -12.00
N GLY A 55 0.65 -0.49 -11.96
CA GLY A 55 0.64 -1.48 -13.03
C GLY A 55 -0.74 -2.09 -13.26
N GLY A 56 -1.41 -2.53 -12.18
CA GLY A 56 -2.76 -3.09 -12.25
C GLY A 56 -3.80 -2.10 -12.80
N VAL A 57 -3.78 -0.86 -12.30
CA VAL A 57 -4.69 0.19 -12.79
C VAL A 57 -4.43 0.52 -14.27
N SER A 58 -3.16 0.56 -14.69
CA SER A 58 -2.79 0.85 -16.08
C SER A 58 -3.25 -0.25 -17.04
N ILE A 59 -3.12 -1.52 -16.65
CA ILE A 59 -3.59 -2.66 -17.46
C ILE A 59 -5.11 -2.61 -17.62
N ILE A 60 -5.85 -2.33 -16.53
CA ILE A 60 -7.31 -2.21 -16.58
C ILE A 60 -7.73 -1.05 -17.49
N ALA A 61 -7.08 0.10 -17.38
CA ALA A 61 -7.33 1.26 -18.25
C ALA A 61 -7.06 0.94 -19.73
N ALA A 62 -5.96 0.22 -20.03
CA ALA A 62 -5.62 -0.19 -21.38
C ALA A 62 -6.65 -1.18 -21.95
N GLY A 63 -7.06 -2.18 -21.17
CA GLY A 63 -8.08 -3.15 -21.58
C GLY A 63 -9.44 -2.49 -21.87
N LEU A 64 -9.84 -1.53 -21.03
CA LEU A 64 -11.03 -0.70 -21.26
C LEU A 64 -10.97 0.08 -22.57
N ALA A 65 -9.82 0.71 -22.86
CA ALA A 65 -9.62 1.50 -24.07
C ALA A 65 -9.62 0.61 -25.33
N MET A 66 -9.05 -0.58 -25.26
CA MET A 66 -9.01 -1.52 -26.40
C MET A 66 -10.36 -2.18 -26.70
N ALA A 67 -11.18 -2.41 -25.67
CA ALA A 67 -12.47 -3.09 -25.83
C ALA A 67 -13.62 -2.18 -26.29
N ASP A 68 -13.37 -0.87 -26.46
CA ASP A 68 -14.39 0.18 -26.67
C ASP A 68 -15.58 0.02 -25.71
N ALA A 69 -15.28 -0.34 -24.47
CA ALA A 69 -16.29 -0.83 -23.55
C ALA A 69 -17.14 0.33 -23.02
N GLY A 70 -18.46 0.20 -23.11
CA GLY A 70 -19.40 1.22 -22.67
C GLY A 70 -19.31 1.57 -21.17
N GLY A 71 -20.02 2.61 -20.75
CA GLY A 71 -19.92 3.17 -19.39
C GLY A 71 -20.13 2.16 -18.24
N ALA A 72 -20.98 1.14 -18.43
CA ALA A 72 -21.21 0.10 -17.43
C ALA A 72 -19.95 -0.74 -17.15
N ALA A 73 -19.16 -1.05 -18.18
CA ALA A 73 -17.91 -1.79 -18.04
C ALA A 73 -16.85 -0.95 -17.32
N ALA A 74 -16.81 0.36 -17.59
CA ALA A 74 -15.93 1.29 -16.86
C ALA A 74 -16.27 1.35 -15.37
N LEU A 75 -17.56 1.41 -15.01
CA LEU A 75 -18.00 1.39 -13.60
C LEU A 75 -17.64 0.07 -12.90
N PHE A 76 -17.84 -1.06 -13.58
CA PHE A 76 -17.43 -2.36 -13.06
C PHE A 76 -15.92 -2.43 -12.82
N ALA A 77 -15.13 -1.93 -13.78
CA ALA A 77 -13.68 -1.86 -13.66
C ALA A 77 -13.23 -0.95 -12.51
N VAL A 78 -13.89 0.20 -12.27
CA VAL A 78 -13.64 1.04 -11.08
C VAL A 78 -13.87 0.21 -9.81
N GLY A 79 -15.02 -0.46 -9.71
CA GLY A 79 -15.34 -1.29 -8.54
C GLY A 79 -14.30 -2.38 -8.31
N LEU A 80 -13.91 -3.09 -9.36
CA LEU A 80 -12.89 -4.13 -9.31
C LEU A 80 -11.52 -3.58 -8.88
N ALA A 81 -11.11 -2.44 -9.42
CA ALA A 81 -9.87 -1.78 -9.04
C ALA A 81 -9.88 -1.37 -7.55
N CYS A 82 -10.97 -0.78 -7.07
CA CYS A 82 -11.10 -0.40 -5.66
C CYS A 82 -11.05 -1.62 -4.72
N VAL A 83 -11.73 -2.71 -5.06
CA VAL A 83 -11.70 -3.94 -4.25
C VAL A 83 -10.30 -4.54 -4.21
N THR A 84 -9.63 -4.67 -5.36
CA THR A 84 -8.27 -5.24 -5.42
C THR A 84 -7.24 -4.36 -4.69
N LEU A 85 -7.33 -3.03 -4.81
CA LEU A 85 -6.51 -2.10 -4.05
C LEU A 85 -6.77 -2.19 -2.53
N GLY A 86 -8.03 -2.32 -2.11
CA GLY A 86 -8.38 -2.51 -0.70
C GLY A 86 -7.84 -3.82 -0.11
N LEU A 87 -7.90 -4.92 -0.88
CA LEU A 87 -7.30 -6.20 -0.49
C LEU A 87 -5.78 -6.11 -0.38
N GLY A 88 -5.12 -5.49 -1.38
CA GLY A 88 -3.67 -5.27 -1.36
C GLY A 88 -3.21 -4.40 -0.18
N PHE A 89 -3.98 -3.36 0.16
CA PHE A 89 -3.72 -2.52 1.33
C PHE A 89 -3.83 -3.32 2.64
N THR A 90 -4.88 -4.14 2.78
CA THR A 90 -5.07 -4.97 3.98
C THR A 90 -3.88 -5.92 4.17
N HIS A 91 -3.44 -6.57 3.09
CA HIS A 91 -2.26 -7.44 3.11
C HIS A 91 -0.98 -6.66 3.48
N ALA A 92 -0.79 -5.47 2.91
CA ALA A 92 0.34 -4.60 3.23
C ALA A 92 0.40 -4.22 4.72
N VAL A 93 -0.75 -3.93 5.34
CA VAL A 93 -0.83 -3.61 6.77
C VAL A 93 -0.51 -4.84 7.64
N THR A 94 -0.97 -6.03 7.25
CA THR A 94 -0.64 -7.28 7.96
C THR A 94 0.86 -7.54 7.94
N LEU A 95 1.49 -7.47 6.76
CA LEU A 95 2.95 -7.62 6.63
C LEU A 95 3.72 -6.59 7.46
N LEU A 96 3.26 -5.34 7.48
CA LEU A 96 3.87 -4.30 8.31
C LEU A 96 3.82 -4.67 9.80
N ARG A 97 2.69 -5.19 10.29
CA ARG A 97 2.53 -5.61 11.69
C ARG A 97 3.40 -6.81 12.02
N GLU A 98 3.48 -7.79 11.14
CA GLU A 98 4.31 -8.98 11.30
C GLU A 98 5.80 -8.62 11.34
N THR A 99 6.27 -7.80 10.39
CA THR A 99 7.67 -7.35 10.33
C THR A 99 8.08 -6.56 11.55
N VAL A 100 7.21 -5.68 12.06
CA VAL A 100 7.47 -4.95 13.32
C VAL A 100 7.46 -5.89 14.51
N SER A 101 6.57 -6.88 14.55
CA SER A 101 6.51 -7.84 15.66
C SER A 101 7.77 -8.71 15.70
N ALA A 102 8.25 -9.14 14.54
CA ALA A 102 9.45 -9.96 14.38
C ALA A 102 10.78 -9.21 14.59
N ALA A 103 10.77 -7.86 14.59
CA ALA A 103 11.99 -7.10 14.75
C ALA A 103 12.63 -7.34 16.15
N PRO A 104 13.93 -7.69 16.22
CA PRO A 104 14.62 -7.91 17.48
C PRO A 104 14.66 -6.62 18.31
N VAL A 105 14.42 -6.74 19.61
CA VAL A 105 14.64 -5.66 20.58
C VAL A 105 16.15 -5.55 20.82
N PRO A 106 16.78 -4.39 20.60
CA PRO A 106 18.17 -4.19 21.01
C PRO A 106 18.27 -4.40 22.52
N MET A 107 18.99 -5.43 22.94
CA MET A 107 19.32 -5.65 24.35
C MET A 107 20.42 -4.64 24.69
N GLU A 108 20.10 -3.55 25.38
CA GLU A 108 21.13 -2.68 25.96
C GLU A 108 21.96 -3.48 27.00
N PRO A 109 23.25 -3.16 27.20
CA PRO A 109 24.22 -4.02 27.87
C PRO A 109 24.10 -3.93 29.39
N VAL A 110 23.13 -4.62 29.98
CA VAL A 110 23.02 -4.83 31.44
C VAL A 110 24.14 -5.75 31.99
N LEU A 111 25.08 -6.19 31.15
CA LEU A 111 26.21 -7.04 31.51
C LEU A 111 27.57 -6.33 31.63
N ALA A 112 27.64 -5.00 31.54
CA ALA A 112 28.88 -4.24 31.72
C ALA A 112 29.12 -3.78 33.18
N GLY A 113 28.58 -4.50 34.17
CA GLY A 113 28.61 -4.08 35.58
C GLY A 113 28.54 -5.21 36.62
N VAL A 114 29.05 -6.40 36.30
CA VAL A 114 29.32 -7.47 37.29
C VAL A 114 30.76 -7.93 37.16
#